data_AF-A0A965NC27-F1
#
_entry.id   AF-A0A965NC27-F1
#
_cell.length_a   1.000
_cell.length_b   1.000
_cell.length_c   1.000
_cell.angle_alpha   90.00
_cell.angle_beta   90.00
_cell.angle_gamma   90.00
#
_symmetry.space_group_name_H-M   'P 1'
#
loop_
_entity.id
_entity.type
_entity.pdbx_description
1 polymer ?
#
loop_
_entity_poly.entity_id
_entity_poly.type
_entity_poly.pdbx_seq_one_letter_code
_entity_poly.pdbx_strand_id
1 'polypeptide(L)'
;MKKPVAIFATLIFVVFSQGLSAQTGQALSAEELKQINQQPIIPSIQNRAETGKSDTKQPSFTHQEADGTKIKEYRESGKSTEVVVQTGVGTRYEMSNPQDSANPKIRNQDVNRVPSVKLPF
;
A
#
# COMPACT_ATOMS: atom_id res chain seq x y z
N MET A 1 -58.08 -12.41 -45.36
CA MET A 1 -56.81 -12.96 -44.81
C MET A 1 -55.72 -11.93 -45.03
N LYS A 2 -55.13 -11.39 -43.94
CA LYS A 2 -54.17 -10.28 -43.94
C LYS A 2 -52.74 -10.83 -44.07
N LYS A 3 -51.90 -10.27 -44.95
CA LYS A 3 -50.47 -10.58 -45.03
C LYS A 3 -49.68 -9.44 -44.38
N PRO A 4 -48.75 -9.68 -43.43
CA PRO A 4 -47.95 -8.61 -42.86
C PRO A 4 -46.75 -8.29 -43.77
N VAL A 5 -46.59 -7.01 -44.10
CA VAL A 5 -45.40 -6.47 -44.74
C VAL A 5 -44.41 -6.12 -43.63
N ALA A 6 -43.26 -6.79 -43.59
CA ALA A 6 -42.16 -6.46 -42.69
C ALA A 6 -41.28 -5.40 -43.35
N ILE A 7 -41.23 -4.21 -42.75
CA ILE A 7 -40.34 -3.11 -43.15
C ILE A 7 -39.01 -3.33 -42.44
N PHE A 8 -37.96 -3.65 -43.21
CA PHE A 8 -36.59 -3.67 -42.71
C PHE A 8 -36.06 -2.23 -42.66
N ALA A 9 -35.90 -1.67 -41.46
CA ALA A 9 -35.21 -0.41 -41.25
C ALA A 9 -33.73 -0.68 -40.99
N THR A 10 -32.86 -0.32 -41.93
CA THR A 10 -31.40 -0.43 -41.79
C THR A 10 -30.88 0.83 -41.10
N LEU A 11 -30.37 0.70 -39.87
CA LEU A 11 -29.73 1.78 -39.14
C LEU A 11 -28.21 1.75 -39.40
N ILE A 12 -27.68 2.72 -40.13
CA ILE A 12 -26.23 2.88 -40.35
C ILE A 12 -25.67 3.70 -39.18
N PHE A 13 -24.85 3.08 -38.33
CA PHE A 13 -24.16 3.76 -37.23
C PHE A 13 -22.74 4.15 -37.69
N VAL A 14 -22.54 5.42 -38.03
CA VAL A 14 -21.21 5.97 -38.34
C VAL A 14 -20.53 6.34 -37.02
N VAL A 15 -19.53 5.56 -36.61
CA VAL A 15 -18.67 5.87 -35.46
C VAL A 15 -17.62 6.87 -35.91
N PHE A 16 -17.79 8.14 -35.54
CA PHE A 16 -16.72 9.14 -35.61
C PHE A 16 -15.74 8.92 -34.45
N SER A 17 -14.62 8.24 -34.73
CA SER A 17 -13.48 8.18 -33.81
C SER A 17 -12.71 9.50 -33.88
N GLN A 18 -13.09 10.45 -33.01
CA GLN A 18 -12.25 11.61 -32.75
C GLN A 18 -11.11 11.17 -31.84
N GLY A 19 -9.90 11.13 -32.39
CA GLY A 19 -8.69 10.85 -31.64
C GLY A 19 -8.56 11.83 -30.47
N LEU A 20 -8.46 11.28 -29.27
CA LEU A 20 -8.18 12.04 -28.06
C LEU A 20 -6.73 12.55 -28.16
N SER A 21 -6.56 13.79 -28.59
CA SER A 21 -5.25 14.45 -28.59
C SER A 21 -4.84 14.61 -27.12
N ALA A 22 -3.87 13.83 -26.66
CA ALA A 22 -3.15 14.12 -25.44
C ALA A 22 -2.44 15.46 -25.63
N GLN A 23 -2.97 16.52 -25.01
CA GLN A 23 -2.30 17.82 -24.92
C GLN A 23 -1.04 17.66 -24.07
N THR A 24 0.04 17.31 -24.76
CA THR A 24 1.40 17.40 -24.27
C THR A 24 1.86 18.83 -24.46
N GLY A 25 2.21 19.52 -23.37
CA GLY A 25 3.03 20.73 -23.47
C GLY A 25 2.47 22.04 -22.92
N GLN A 26 1.84 22.04 -21.74
CA GLN A 26 1.84 23.25 -20.92
C GLN A 26 2.84 23.06 -19.78
N ALA A 27 4.05 23.57 -20.00
CA ALA A 27 4.97 23.82 -18.90
C ALA A 27 4.30 24.83 -17.96
N LEU A 28 4.47 24.63 -16.65
CA LEU A 28 3.95 25.54 -15.63
C LEU A 28 4.45 26.96 -15.91
N SER A 29 3.54 27.94 -15.82
CA SER A 29 3.89 29.35 -15.91
C SER A 29 4.77 29.76 -14.73
N ALA A 30 5.52 30.85 -14.90
CA ALA A 30 6.38 31.39 -13.85
C ALA A 30 5.60 31.72 -12.55
N GLU A 31 4.33 32.10 -12.68
CA GLU A 31 3.47 32.41 -11.53
C GLU A 31 3.05 31.14 -10.78
N GLU A 32 2.72 30.06 -11.49
CA GLU A 32 2.41 28.75 -10.89
C GLU A 32 3.63 28.17 -10.15
N LEU A 33 4.83 28.32 -10.72
CA LEU A 33 6.07 27.91 -10.06
C LEU A 33 6.29 28.66 -8.73
N LYS A 34 5.96 29.95 -8.70
CA LYS A 34 6.08 30.78 -7.50
C LYS A 34 5.07 30.35 -6.42
N GLN A 35 3.84 30.01 -6.81
CA GLN A 35 2.83 29.49 -5.88
C GLN A 35 3.23 28.15 -5.25
N ILE A 36 3.84 27.25 -6.03
CA ILE A 36 4.35 25.97 -5.52
C ILE A 36 5.49 26.20 -4.51
N ASN A 37 6.39 27.14 -4.78
CA ASN A 37 7.52 27.45 -3.89
C ASN A 37 7.12 28.19 -2.61
N GLN A 38 5.92 28.76 -2.55
CA GLN A 38 5.42 29.50 -1.39
C GLN A 38 4.41 28.68 -0.56
N GLN A 39 4.30 27.38 -0.80
CA GLN A 39 3.43 26.55 0.03
C GLN A 39 3.90 26.57 1.49
N PRO A 40 2.99 26.80 2.45
CA PRO A 40 3.35 26.85 3.85
C PRO A 40 3.94 25.50 4.29
N ILE A 41 5.09 25.55 4.96
CA ILE A 41 5.70 24.38 5.59
C ILE A 41 4.72 23.91 6.66
N ILE A 42 4.02 22.81 6.41
CA ILE A 42 3.09 22.24 7.38
C ILE A 42 3.91 21.91 8.64
N PRO A 43 3.53 22.42 9.83
CA PRO A 43 4.23 22.11 11.05
C PRO A 43 4.28 20.59 11.22
N SER A 44 5.43 20.07 11.68
CA SER A 44 5.63 18.64 11.86
C SER A 44 4.45 18.03 12.63
N ILE A 45 3.70 17.14 12.00
CA ILE A 45 2.67 16.36 12.68
C ILE A 45 3.39 15.53 13.73
N GLN A 46 3.31 15.92 15.01
CA GLN A 46 3.72 15.04 16.09
C GLN A 46 2.80 13.83 16.05
N ASN A 47 3.35 12.69 15.62
CA ASN A 47 2.67 11.40 15.69
C ASN A 47 2.31 11.15 17.15
N ARG A 48 1.04 11.39 17.51
CA ARG A 48 0.50 11.08 18.84
C ARG A 48 0.18 9.59 19.00
N ALA A 49 0.55 8.77 18.02
CA ALA A 49 0.64 7.34 18.22
C ALA A 49 1.80 7.10 19.20
N GLU A 50 1.50 6.51 20.35
CA GLU A 50 2.47 5.94 21.29
C GLU A 50 3.27 4.83 20.60
N THR A 51 4.10 5.21 19.65
CA THR A 51 4.85 4.33 18.75
C THR A 51 6.03 3.79 19.54
N GLY A 52 5.78 2.83 20.42
CA GLY A 52 6.86 2.23 21.21
C GLY A 52 6.44 1.41 22.41
N LYS A 53 5.21 1.56 22.91
CA LYS A 53 4.67 0.64 23.91
C LYS A 53 3.83 -0.40 23.18
N SER A 54 4.51 -1.37 22.58
CA SER A 54 3.86 -2.67 22.41
C SER A 54 3.54 -3.13 23.82
N ASP A 55 2.26 -3.05 24.22
CA ASP A 55 1.83 -3.75 25.42
C ASP A 55 2.39 -5.16 25.33
N THR A 56 3.17 -5.55 26.33
CA THR A 56 3.86 -6.83 26.30
C THR A 56 2.77 -7.90 26.45
N LYS A 57 2.24 -8.37 25.32
CA LYS A 57 1.18 -9.37 25.28
C LYS A 57 1.60 -10.54 26.16
N GLN A 58 0.77 -10.89 27.13
CA GLN A 58 1.04 -12.04 27.98
C GLN A 58 0.81 -13.31 27.15
N PRO A 59 1.77 -14.25 27.07
CA PRO A 59 1.54 -15.52 26.41
C PRO A 59 0.48 -16.33 27.15
N SER A 60 -0.42 -16.94 26.40
CA SER A 60 -1.42 -17.87 26.91
C SER A 60 -0.80 -19.22 27.26
N PHE A 61 0.30 -19.57 26.60
CA PHE A 61 1.08 -20.78 26.88
C PHE A 61 2.57 -20.52 26.67
N THR A 62 3.38 -21.12 27.54
CA THR A 62 4.84 -21.10 27.46
C THR A 62 5.38 -22.51 27.68
N HIS A 63 6.36 -22.89 26.86
CA HIS A 63 7.07 -24.15 26.98
C HIS A 63 8.55 -23.96 26.69
N GLN A 64 9.38 -24.75 27.37
CA GLN A 64 10.81 -24.81 27.13
C GLN A 64 11.23 -26.27 27.03
N GLU A 65 11.81 -26.63 25.90
CA GLU A 65 12.36 -27.95 25.64
C GLU A 65 13.80 -28.08 26.17
N ALA A 66 14.28 -29.32 26.30
CA ALA A 66 15.60 -29.63 26.86
C ALA A 66 16.76 -29.13 25.97
N ASP A 67 16.52 -28.98 24.67
CA ASP A 67 17.47 -28.43 23.69
C ASP A 67 17.60 -26.89 23.77
N GLY A 68 16.83 -26.25 24.66
CA GLY A 68 16.79 -24.80 24.84
C GLY A 68 15.77 -24.08 23.95
N THR A 69 14.99 -24.82 23.14
CA THR A 69 13.90 -24.26 22.35
C THR A 69 12.78 -23.74 23.25
N LYS A 70 12.34 -22.50 23.02
CA LYS A 70 11.30 -21.81 23.76
C LYS A 70 10.12 -21.57 22.84
N ILE A 71 8.94 -22.02 23.26
CA ILE A 71 7.69 -21.87 22.55
C ILE A 71 6.80 -20.94 23.36
N LYS A 72 6.28 -19.91 22.72
CA LYS A 72 5.26 -19.02 23.29
C LYS A 72 4.06 -19.00 22.36
N GLU A 73 2.89 -19.20 22.92
CA GLU A 73 1.63 -19.08 22.20
C GLU A 73 0.82 -17.94 22.79
N TYR A 74 0.16 -17.18 21.92
CA TYR A 74 -0.66 -16.04 22.28
C TYR A 74 -2.06 -16.22 21.69
N ARG A 75 -3.03 -16.52 22.55
CA ARG A 75 -4.45 -16.61 22.20
C ARG A 75 -5.17 -15.36 22.64
N GLU A 76 -6.00 -14.82 21.77
CA GLU A 76 -6.87 -13.68 22.06
C GLU A 76 -8.23 -13.96 21.42
N SER A 77 -9.32 -13.68 22.14
CA SER A 77 -10.66 -13.95 21.65
C SER A 77 -10.92 -13.17 20.36
N GLY A 78 -11.38 -13.86 19.31
CA GLY A 78 -11.67 -13.26 18.01
C GLY A 78 -10.45 -12.96 17.14
N LYS A 79 -9.22 -13.32 17.56
CA LYS A 79 -8.02 -13.27 16.72
C LYS A 79 -7.46 -14.66 16.49
N SER A 80 -6.70 -14.82 15.42
CA SER A 80 -5.96 -16.06 15.21
C SER A 80 -4.87 -16.24 16.25
N THR A 81 -4.53 -17.50 16.50
CA THR A 81 -3.46 -17.86 17.43
C THR A 81 -2.12 -17.49 16.82
N GLU A 82 -1.27 -16.88 17.64
CA GLU A 82 0.09 -16.54 17.27
C GLU A 82 1.06 -17.42 18.05
N VAL A 83 2.04 -18.01 17.37
CA VAL A 83 3.05 -18.86 17.96
C VAL A 83 4.42 -18.32 17.62
N VAL A 84 5.25 -18.11 18.64
CA VAL A 84 6.66 -17.73 18.50
C VAL A 84 7.51 -18.89 19.00
N VAL A 85 8.36 -19.41 18.12
CA VAL A 85 9.34 -20.45 18.43
C VAL A 85 10.73 -19.85 18.36
N GLN A 86 11.48 -19.90 19.45
CA GLN A 86 12.86 -19.45 19.53
C GLN A 86 13.74 -20.66 19.88
N THR A 87 14.60 -21.08 18.95
CA THR A 87 15.48 -22.22 19.17
C THR A 87 16.65 -21.86 20.09
N GLY A 88 17.26 -22.86 20.72
CA GLY A 88 18.47 -22.67 21.54
C GLY A 88 19.66 -22.09 20.77
N VAL A 89 19.70 -22.32 19.45
CA VAL A 89 20.75 -21.80 18.54
C VAL A 89 20.48 -20.39 18.02
N GLY A 90 19.39 -19.75 18.47
CA GLY A 90 19.10 -18.34 18.20
C GLY A 90 18.23 -18.07 16.97
N THR A 91 17.70 -19.10 16.28
CA THR A 91 16.69 -18.88 15.23
C THR A 91 15.34 -18.59 15.85
N ARG A 92 14.56 -17.70 15.22
CA ARG A 92 13.21 -17.33 15.66
C ARG A 92 12.24 -17.45 14.49
N TYR A 93 11.19 -18.23 14.71
CA TYR A 93 10.07 -18.37 13.79
C TYR A 93 8.81 -17.81 14.44
N GLU A 94 8.04 -17.09 13.65
CA GLU A 94 6.76 -16.51 14.06
C GLU A 94 5.69 -17.01 13.12
N MET A 95 4.66 -17.63 13.69
CA MET A 95 3.50 -18.15 13.00
C MET A 95 2.31 -17.35 13.50
N SER A 96 1.93 -16.32 12.76
CA SER A 96 0.69 -15.58 12.94
C SER A 96 -0.22 -15.85 11.75
N ASN A 97 -1.46 -15.33 11.79
CA ASN A 97 -2.18 -15.17 10.52
C ASN A 97 -1.29 -14.39 9.55
N PRO A 98 -1.30 -14.75 8.25
CA PRO A 98 -0.76 -13.86 7.24
C PRO A 98 -1.47 -12.53 7.46
N GLN A 99 -0.69 -11.48 7.74
CA GLN A 99 -1.22 -10.12 7.76
C GLN A 99 -1.93 -9.97 6.43
N ASP A 100 -3.27 -9.93 6.46
CA ASP A 100 -4.05 -9.74 5.26
C ASP A 100 -3.49 -8.46 4.65
N SER A 101 -2.91 -8.62 3.47
CA SER A 101 -1.99 -7.68 2.84
C SER A 101 -2.76 -6.47 2.32
N ALA A 102 -3.48 -5.77 3.20
CA ALA A 102 -4.06 -4.46 2.93
C ALA A 102 -2.96 -3.39 2.77
N ASN A 103 -1.70 -3.72 3.07
CA ASN A 103 -0.55 -2.95 2.64
C ASN A 103 0.58 -3.90 2.25
N PRO A 104 0.73 -4.29 0.97
CA PRO A 104 1.99 -4.85 0.53
C PRO A 104 3.05 -3.81 0.86
N LYS A 105 3.94 -4.12 1.81
CA LYS A 105 5.10 -3.28 2.10
C LYS A 105 5.84 -3.13 0.78
N ILE A 106 5.64 -2.00 0.08
CA ILE A 106 6.12 -1.78 -1.28
C ILE A 106 7.65 -1.92 -1.22
N ARG A 107 8.13 -3.10 -1.58
CA ARG A 107 9.55 -3.43 -1.56
C ARG A 107 10.12 -2.75 -2.80
N ASN A 108 10.72 -1.59 -2.58
CA ASN A 108 11.37 -0.75 -3.58
C ASN A 108 10.42 -0.34 -4.70
N GLN A 109 9.73 0.78 -4.50
CA GLN A 109 9.38 1.61 -5.64
C GLN A 109 10.71 2.03 -6.27
N ASP A 110 11.03 1.42 -7.40
CA ASP A 110 12.11 1.86 -8.29
C ASP A 110 11.69 3.21 -8.87
N VAL A 111 11.79 4.24 -8.04
CA VAL A 111 11.56 5.62 -8.46
C VAL A 111 12.70 5.97 -9.39
N ASN A 112 12.36 6.31 -10.63
CA ASN A 112 13.30 6.86 -11.62
C ASN A 112 13.86 8.18 -11.07
N ARG A 113 14.93 8.11 -10.28
CA ARG A 113 15.55 9.28 -9.65
C ARG A 113 16.35 10.03 -10.70
N VAL A 114 15.91 11.24 -11.01
CA VAL A 114 16.69 12.16 -11.84
C VAL A 114 17.96 12.62 -11.09
N PRO A 115 19.08 12.89 -11.78
CA PRO A 115 20.31 13.31 -11.15
C PRO A 115 20.13 14.64 -10.38
N SER A 116 20.69 14.73 -9.18
CA SER A 116 20.79 15.99 -8.44
C SER A 116 22.14 16.67 -8.69
N VAL A 117 22.13 18.00 -8.84
CA VAL A 117 23.34 18.81 -8.99
C VAL A 117 23.61 19.51 -7.66
N LYS A 118 24.84 19.42 -7.14
CA LYS A 118 25.26 20.15 -5.94
C LYS A 118 25.70 21.55 -6.34
N LEU A 119 25.06 22.57 -5.77
CA LEU A 119 25.53 23.95 -5.90
C LEU A 119 26.57 24.24 -4.82
N PRO A 120 27.74 24.82 -5.17
CA PRO A 120 28.66 25.36 -4.18
C PRO A 120 28.08 26.65 -3.59
N PHE A 121 28.22 26.80 -2.27
CA PHE A 121 27.97 28.05 -1.55
C PHE A 121 29.25 28.87 -1.47
#